data_AF-A0A8K1D6F7-F1
#
_entry.id   AF-A0A8K1D6F7-F1
#
_cell.length_a   1.000
_cell.length_b   1.000
_cell.length_c   1.000
_cell.angle_alpha   90.00
_cell.angle_beta   90.00
_cell.angle_gamma   90.00
#
_symmetry.space_group_name_H-M   'P 1'
#
loop_
_entity.id
_entity.type
_entity.pdbx_description
1 polymer ?
#
loop_
_entity_poly.entity_id
_entity_poly.type
_entity_poly.pdbx_seq_one_letter_code
_entity_poly.pdbx_strand_id
1 'polypeptide(L)' 'MTLRCPQCPQDVPEAVPEAERRRQSLQDSRRSLPIFPFRDELVAAVAQHQILVIEGETGSGKTTQIPQYLHEE' A
#
# COMPACT_ATOMS: atom_id res chain seq x y z
N MET A 1 -43.56 -34.73 4.08
CA MET A 1 -43.89 -33.35 4.50
C MET A 1 -42.57 -32.60 4.67
N THR A 2 -42.00 -32.14 3.56
CA THR A 2 -40.68 -31.50 3.51
C THR A 2 -40.83 -30.05 3.93
N LEU A 3 -40.42 -29.74 5.17
CA LEU A 3 -40.32 -28.36 5.63
C LEU A 3 -39.15 -27.69 4.90
N ARG A 4 -39.48 -26.94 3.85
CA ARG A 4 -38.57 -26.06 3.13
C ARG A 4 -38.30 -24.87 4.05
N CYS A 5 -37.11 -24.80 4.64
CA CYS A 5 -36.64 -23.62 5.34
C CYS A 5 -36.66 -22.44 4.34
N PRO A 6 -37.46 -21.39 4.56
CA PRO A 6 -37.51 -20.27 3.65
C PRO A 6 -36.27 -19.42 3.90
N GLN A 7 -35.46 -19.29 2.86
CA GLN A 7 -34.50 -18.20 2.65
C GLN A 7 -33.31 -18.18 3.61
N CYS A 8 -32.23 -18.89 3.23
CA CYS A 8 -30.90 -18.35 3.50
C CYS A 8 -30.81 -16.98 2.83
N PRO A 9 -30.36 -15.92 3.51
CA PRO A 9 -29.87 -14.73 2.83
C PRO A 9 -28.62 -15.16 2.04
N GLN A 10 -28.81 -15.46 0.77
CA GLN A 10 -27.71 -15.53 -0.19
C GLN A 10 -27.36 -14.09 -0.51
N ASP A 11 -26.08 -13.74 -0.46
CA ASP A 11 -25.49 -12.40 -0.58
C ASP A 11 -25.23 -11.64 0.74
N VAL A 12 -24.70 -12.31 1.76
CA VAL A 12 -23.84 -11.60 2.72
C VAL A 12 -22.46 -11.48 2.06
N PRO A 13 -21.98 -10.29 1.66
CA PRO A 13 -20.62 -10.15 1.17
C PRO A 13 -19.69 -10.67 2.27
N GLU A 14 -18.92 -11.71 1.98
CA GLU A 14 -17.95 -12.27 2.92
C GLU A 14 -17.13 -11.14 3.50
N ALA A 15 -17.22 -10.96 4.82
CA ALA A 15 -16.58 -9.85 5.48
C ALA A 15 -15.06 -9.98 5.28
N VAL A 16 -14.46 -9.01 4.58
CA VAL A 16 -13.00 -8.93 4.40
C VAL A 16 -12.31 -9.12 5.76
N PRO A 17 -11.38 -10.07 5.92
CA PRO A 17 -10.69 -10.31 7.18
C PRO A 17 -10.03 -9.05 7.72
N GLU A 18 -10.01 -8.86 9.04
CA GLU A 18 -9.48 -7.63 9.64
C GLU A 18 -8.03 -7.35 9.24
N ALA A 19 -7.19 -8.39 9.13
CA ALA A 19 -5.81 -8.29 8.69
C ALA A 19 -5.69 -7.70 7.28
N GLU A 20 -6.61 -8.08 6.38
CA GLU A 20 -6.63 -7.59 5.00
C GLU A 20 -7.04 -6.12 4.95
N ARG A 21 -8.02 -5.70 5.75
CA ARG A 21 -8.39 -4.27 5.87
C ARG A 21 -7.24 -3.42 6.40
N ARG A 22 -6.55 -3.91 7.43
CA ARG A 22 -5.37 -3.22 8.00
C ARG A 22 -4.26 -3.08 6.96
N ARG A 23 -4.02 -4.12 6.16
CA ARG A 23 -3.04 -4.08 5.07
C ARG A 23 -3.42 -3.04 4.02
N GLN A 24 -4.68 -3.01 3.59
CA GLN A 24 -5.18 -2.00 2.64
C GLN A 24 -5.03 -0.58 3.19
N SER A 25 -5.42 -0.32 4.44
CA SER A 25 -5.27 1.02 5.03
C SER A 25 -3.81 1.48 5.11
N LEU A 26 -2.88 0.55 5.37
CA LEU A 26 -1.45 0.87 5.36
C LEU A 26 -0.95 1.18 3.95
N GLN A 27 -1.44 0.47 2.93
CA GLN A 27 -1.10 0.76 1.53
C GLN A 27 -1.63 2.12 1.09
N ASP A 28 -2.87 2.47 1.45
CA ASP A 28 -3.45 3.77 1.14
C ASP A 28 -2.69 4.91 1.83
N SER A 29 -2.33 4.70 3.10
CA SER A 29 -1.51 5.66 3.85
C SER A 29 -0.16 5.90 3.17
N ARG A 30 0.50 4.85 2.67
CA ARG A 30 1.78 4.98 1.94
C ARG A 30 1.62 5.73 0.62
N ARG A 31 0.53 5.45 -0.12
CA ARG A 31 0.21 6.14 -1.39
C ARG A 31 -0.10 7.62 -1.19
N SER A 32 -0.56 8.01 0.00
CA SER A 32 -0.80 9.42 0.33
C SER A 32 0.44 10.22 0.73
N LEU A 33 1.60 9.57 0.93
CA LEU A 33 2.81 10.28 1.34
C LEU A 33 3.35 11.16 0.19
N PRO A 34 3.88 12.36 0.48
CA PRO A 34 4.39 13.27 -0.55
C PRO A 34 5.49 12.68 -1.43
N ILE A 35 6.24 11.69 -0.94
CA ILE A 35 7.28 11.01 -1.72
C ILE A 35 6.74 10.01 -2.75
N PHE A 36 5.51 9.52 -2.60
CA PHE A 36 4.97 8.44 -3.41
C PHE A 36 4.99 8.70 -4.93
N PRO A 37 4.64 9.90 -5.44
CA PRO A 37 4.68 10.18 -6.88
C PRO A 37 6.06 10.06 -7.52
N PHE A 38 7.13 10.11 -6.71
CA PHE A 38 8.53 10.08 -7.17
C PHE A 38 9.14 8.67 -7.12
N ARG A 39 8.37 7.63 -6.78
CA ARG A 39 8.88 6.26 -6.60
C ARG A 39 9.71 5.79 -7.80
N ASP A 40 9.13 5.83 -9.00
CA ASP A 40 9.77 5.26 -10.18
C ASP A 40 11.00 6.09 -10.62
N GLU A 41 10.95 7.41 -10.46
CA GLU A 41 12.08 8.32 -10.70
C GLU A 41 13.24 8.05 -9.72
N LEU A 42 12.93 7.86 -8.43
CA LEU A 42 13.93 7.56 -7.40
C LEU A 42 14.64 6.23 -7.68
N VAL A 43 13.90 5.19 -8.03
CA VAL A 43 14.47 3.87 -8.36
C VAL A 43 15.38 3.97 -9.58
N ALA A 44 14.91 4.65 -10.64
CA ALA A 44 15.72 4.87 -11.84
C ALA A 44 16.99 5.68 -11.54
N ALA A 45 16.89 6.76 -10.74
CA ALA A 45 18.02 7.60 -10.37
C ALA A 45 19.06 6.83 -9.54
N VAL A 46 18.63 5.97 -8.61
CA VAL A 46 19.54 5.13 -7.82
C VAL A 46 20.28 4.12 -8.71
N ALA A 47 19.63 3.58 -9.73
CA ALA A 47 20.28 2.68 -10.69
C ALA A 47 21.33 3.40 -11.57
N GLN A 48 21.12 4.69 -11.86
CA GLN A 48 21.98 5.47 -12.76
C GLN A 48 23.13 6.19 -12.03
N HIS A 49 22.99 6.46 -10.73
CA HIS A 49 23.92 7.28 -9.98
C HIS A 49 24.44 6.56 -8.74
N GLN A 50 25.78 6.42 -8.65
CA GLN A 50 26.43 5.85 -7.47
C GLN A 50 26.18 6.67 -6.19
N ILE A 51 26.00 7.99 -6.33
CA ILE A 51 25.68 8.92 -5.24
C ILE A 51 24.51 9.79 -5.69
N LEU A 52 23.44 9.80 -4.89
CA LEU A 52 22.24 10.59 -5.12
C LEU A 52 21.92 11.42 -3.87
N VAL A 53 21.67 12.73 -4.05
CA VAL A 53 21.24 13.63 -2.99
C VAL A 53 19.74 13.87 -3.13
N ILE A 54 18.98 13.57 -2.08
CA ILE A 54 17.53 13.69 -2.08
C ILE A 54 17.14 14.74 -1.02
N GLU A 55 16.45 15.78 -1.46
CA GLU A 55 15.93 16.84 -0.58
C GLU A 55 14.43 16.66 -0.32
N GLY A 56 13.95 17.13 0.84
CA GLY A 56 12.53 17.32 1.09
C GLY A 56 12.25 17.57 2.56
N GLU A 57 11.03 18.01 2.88
CA GLU A 57 10.62 18.33 4.25
C GLU A 57 10.55 17.11 5.19
N THR A 58 10.61 17.36 6.49
CA THR A 58 10.36 16.33 7.52
C THR A 58 8.92 15.81 7.38
N GLY A 59 8.73 14.50 7.50
CA GLY A 59 7.39 13.88 7.38
C GLY A 59 6.98 13.49 5.96
N SER A 60 7.76 13.85 4.93
CA SER A 60 7.44 13.51 3.53
C SER A 60 7.52 12.00 3.19
N GLY A 61 8.06 11.19 4.10
CA GLY A 61 8.21 9.74 3.92
C GLY A 61 9.59 9.26 3.43
N LYS A 62 10.58 10.15 3.28
CA LYS A 62 11.94 9.80 2.78
C LYS A 62 12.57 8.59 3.48
N THR A 63 12.82 8.71 4.79
CA THR A 63 13.56 7.69 5.56
C THR A 63 12.86 6.33 5.59
N THR A 64 11.53 6.30 5.48
CA THR A 64 10.76 5.05 5.57
C THR A 64 10.47 4.43 4.21
N GLN A 65 10.13 5.23 3.20
CA GLN A 65 9.70 4.71 1.90
C GLN A 65 10.87 4.43 0.94
N ILE A 66 11.94 5.25 0.94
CA ILE A 66 13.07 5.04 0.01
C ILE A 66 13.69 3.65 0.19
N PRO A 67 14.03 3.19 1.41
CA PRO A 67 14.58 1.84 1.58
C PRO A 67 13.61 0.73 1.17
N GLN A 68 12.29 0.96 1.29
CA GLN A 68 11.27 -0.02 0.90
C GLN A 68 11.14 -0.11 -0.62
N TYR A 69 11.11 1.02 -1.34
CA TYR A 69 11.11 1.00 -2.80
C TYR A 69 12.34 0.27 -3.33
N LEU A 70 13.53 0.53 -2.78
CA LEU A 70 14.76 -0.15 -3.19
C LEU A 70 14.80 -1.65 -2.83
N HIS A 71 13.95 -2.10 -1.89
CA HIS A 71 13.84 -3.51 -1.53
C HIS A 71 12.78 -4.26 -2.35
N GLU A 72 11.74 -3.56 -2.78
CA GLU A 72 10.58 -4.11 -3.50
C GLU A 72 10.80 -4.21 -5.02
N GLU A 73 11.83 -3.54 -5.55
CA GLU A 73 12.25 -3.58 -6.97
C GLU A 73 13.18 -4.75 -7.31
#